data_AF-A0A0S8AEM4-F1
#
_entry.id   AF-A0A0S8AEM4-F1
#
_cell.length_a   1.000
_cell.length_b   1.000
_cell.length_c   1.000
_cell.angle_alpha   90.00
_cell.angle_beta   90.00
_cell.angle_gamma   90.00
#
_symmetry.space_group_name_H-M   'P 1'
#
loop_
_entity.id
_entity.type
_entity.pdbx_description
1 polymer ?
#
loop_
_entity_poly.entity_id
_entity_poly.type
_entity_poly.pdbx_seq_one_letter_code
_entity_poly.pdbx_strand_id
1 'polypeptide(L)' 'MKKQNIVLISAVCLVIVFVFGSYLYKTRESEKLGFMAKENVSVFVRDYSITKGSDDAKVYVVEFFDPACET' A
#
# COMPACT_ATOMS: atom_id res chain seq x y z
N MET A 1 25.82 34.33 -11.31
CA MET A 1 24.91 33.29 -11.84
C MET A 1 23.80 33.97 -12.62
N LYS A 2 23.52 33.57 -13.87
CA LYS A 2 22.37 34.11 -14.61
C LYS A 2 21.07 33.66 -13.91
N LYS A 3 20.07 34.54 -13.78
CA LYS A 3 18.78 34.25 -13.12
C LYS A 3 18.11 32.98 -13.67
N GLN A 4 18.28 32.73 -14.97
CA GLN A 4 17.80 31.53 -15.66
C GLN A 4 18.38 30.22 -15.08
N ASN A 5 19.67 30.19 -14.71
CA ASN A 5 20.28 29.01 -14.11
C ASN A 5 19.74 28.74 -12.70
N ILE A 6 19.42 29.78 -11.94
CA ILE A 6 18.85 29.63 -10.58
C ILE A 6 17.45 29.01 -10.66
N VAL A 7 16.62 29.47 -11.60
CA VAL A 7 15.28 28.92 -11.84
C VAL A 7 15.35 27.46 -12.31
N LEU A 8 16.28 27.15 -13.22
CA LEU A 8 16.47 25.77 -13.70
C LEU A 8 16.87 24.83 -12.56
N ILE A 9 17.83 25.25 -11.72
CA ILE A 9 18.31 24.44 -10.59
C ILE A 9 17.20 24.24 -9.56
N SER A 10 16.41 25.27 -9.24
CA SER A 10 15.32 25.11 -8.26
C SER A 10 14.23 24.16 -8.77
N ALA A 11 13.88 24.24 -10.05
CA ALA A 11 12.92 23.33 -10.66
C ALA A 11 13.40 21.87 -10.61
N VAL A 12 14.67 21.63 -10.94
CA VAL A 12 15.26 20.28 -10.86
C VAL A 12 15.28 19.78 -9.41
N CYS A 13 15.70 20.60 -8.45
CA CYS A 13 15.66 20.24 -7.02
C CYS A 13 14.25 19.87 -6.56
N LEU A 14 13.23 20.62 -6.98
CA LEU A 14 11.84 20.37 -6.58
C LEU A 14 11.35 19.02 -7.13
N VAL A 15 11.67 18.70 -8.38
CA VAL A 15 11.36 17.39 -8.98
C VAL A 15 12.06 16.26 -8.21
N ILE A 16 13.34 16.42 -7.88
CA ILE A 16 14.11 15.40 -7.13
C ILE A 16 13.47 15.15 -5.76
N VAL A 17 13.14 16.22 -5.02
CA VAL A 17 12.51 16.11 -3.70
C VAL A 17 11.16 15.41 -3.79
N PHE A 18 10.35 15.74 -4.80
CA PHE A 18 9.05 15.11 -5.01
C PHE A 18 9.18 13.61 -5.33
N VAL A 19 10.09 13.23 -6.23
CA VAL A 19 10.31 11.83 -6.59
C VAL A 19 10.82 11.03 -5.39
N PHE A 20 11.82 11.54 -4.66
CA PHE A 20 12.33 10.86 -3.46
C PHE A 20 11.28 10.76 -2.35
N GLY A 21 10.56 11.86 -2.09
CA GLY A 21 9.52 11.89 -1.07
C GLY A 21 8.39 10.90 -1.39
N SER A 22 7.90 10.89 -2.63
CA SER A 22 6.85 9.97 -3.06
C SER A 22 7.30 8.51 -3.03
N TYR A 23 8.54 8.20 -3.42
CA TYR A 23 9.11 6.86 -3.34
C TYR A 23 9.13 6.37 -1.88
N LEU A 24 9.73 7.15 -0.97
CA LEU A 24 9.82 6.79 0.44
C LEU A 24 8.44 6.63 1.11
N TYR A 25 7.49 7.50 0.76
CA TYR A 25 6.12 7.41 1.27
C TYR A 25 5.44 6.12 0.83
N LYS A 26 5.47 5.81 -0.47
CA LYS A 26 4.83 4.61 -1.04
C LYS A 26 5.46 3.32 -0.50
N THR A 27 6.77 3.28 -0.32
CA THR A 27 7.45 2.11 0.29
C THR A 27 6.88 1.84 1.68
N ARG A 28 6.77 2.87 2.54
CA ARG A 28 6.22 2.73 3.90
C ARG A 28 4.74 2.34 3.91
N GLU A 29 3.95 2.87 2.98
CA GLU A 29 2.54 2.50 2.84
C GLU A 29 2.38 1.03 2.44
N SER A 30 3.20 0.55 1.51
CA SER A 30 3.20 -0.86 1.10
C SER A 30 3.60 -1.81 2.24
N GLU A 31 4.60 -1.42 3.04
CA GLU A 31 5.03 -2.17 4.22
C GLU A 31 3.92 -2.21 5.27
N LYS A 32 3.23 -1.09 5.51
CA LYS A 32 2.12 -1.01 6.47
C LYS A 32 0.98 -1.94 6.09
N LEU A 33 0.58 -1.97 4.81
CA LEU A 33 -0.49 -2.84 4.33
C LEU A 33 -0.09 -4.32 4.41
N GLY A 34 1.13 -4.66 3.97
CA GLY A 34 1.65 -6.03 4.06
C GLY A 34 1.83 -6.51 5.50
N PHE A 35 2.22 -5.62 6.40
CA PHE A 35 2.38 -5.90 7.83
C PHE A 35 1.04 -6.12 8.53
N MET A 36 0.06 -5.24 8.30
CA MET A 36 -1.30 -5.43 8.86
C MET A 36 -1.88 -6.78 8.43
N ALA A 37 -1.69 -7.17 7.17
CA ALA A 37 -2.14 -8.47 6.67
C ALA A 37 -1.41 -9.66 7.33
N LYS A 38 -0.16 -9.51 7.80
CA LYS A 38 0.62 -10.59 8.41
C LYS A 38 0.47 -10.69 9.93
N GLU A 39 0.52 -9.57 10.64
CA GLU A 39 0.43 -9.58 12.11
C GLU A 39 -1.00 -9.64 12.61
N ASN A 40 -1.95 -9.04 11.88
CA ASN A 40 -3.34 -8.92 12.29
C ASN A 40 -4.25 -9.70 11.34
N VAL A 41 -3.81 -10.89 10.91
CA VAL A 41 -4.59 -11.79 10.04
C VAL A 41 -6.00 -12.01 10.61
N SER A 42 -6.13 -12.17 11.92
CA SER A 42 -7.40 -12.38 12.61
C SER A 42 -8.41 -11.25 12.45
N VAL A 43 -7.96 -10.03 12.12
CA VAL A 43 -8.83 -8.89 11.78
C VAL A 43 -9.51 -9.09 10.43
N PHE A 44 -8.83 -9.76 9.50
CA PHE A 44 -9.34 -10.02 8.15
C PHE A 44 -10.03 -11.39 8.05
N VAL A 45 -9.46 -12.42 8.66
CA VAL A 45 -9.97 -13.80 8.67
C VAL A 45 -10.33 -14.18 10.10
N ARG A 46 -11.62 -14.23 10.40
CA ARG A 46 -12.09 -14.64 11.74
C ARG A 46 -11.97 -16.17 11.88
N ASP A 47 -11.73 -16.66 13.09
CA ASP A 47 -11.52 -18.09 13.36
C ASP A 47 -12.65 -19.03 12.87
N TYR A 48 -13.88 -18.54 12.82
CA TYR A 48 -15.06 -19.28 12.36
C TYR A 48 -15.38 -19.06 10.88
N SER A 49 -14.52 -18.35 10.14
CA SER A 49 -14.73 -18.10 8.72
C SER A 49 -14.48 -19.37 7.91
N ILE A 50 -15.26 -19.55 6.85
CA ILE A 50 -15.04 -20.67 5.92
C ILE A 50 -13.79 -20.36 5.09
N THR A 51 -12.80 -21.27 5.11
CA THR A 51 -11.59 -21.18 4.29
C THR A 51 -11.56 -22.30 3.27
N LYS A 52 -10.92 -22.05 2.12
CA LYS A 52 -10.68 -23.04 1.07
C LYS A 52 -9.30 -22.83 0.46
N GLY A 53 -8.60 -23.93 0.18
CA GLY A 53 -7.27 -23.91 -0.43
C GLY A 53 -6.18 -24.38 0.53
N SER A 54 -4.94 -24.06 0.20
CA SER A 54 -3.77 -24.38 1.03
C SER A 54 -3.52 -23.29 2.06
N ASP A 55 -3.20 -23.68 3.29
CA ASP A 55 -2.76 -22.75 4.33
C ASP A 55 -1.41 -22.09 3.98
N ASP A 56 -0.61 -22.70 3.10
CA ASP A 56 0.69 -22.18 2.62
C ASP A 56 0.59 -21.41 1.30
N ALA A 57 -0.61 -20.99 0.90
CA ALA A 57 -0.80 -20.25 -0.34
C ALA A 57 0.00 -18.94 -0.34
N LYS A 58 0.69 -18.64 -1.45
CA LYS A 58 1.44 -17.38 -1.62
C LYS A 58 0.53 -16.14 -1.60
N VAL A 59 -0.75 -16.32 -1.91
CA VAL A 59 -1.76 -15.27 -2.03
C VAL A 59 -3.01 -15.70 -1.28
N TYR A 60 -3.53 -14.80 -0.45
CA TYR A 60 -4.81 -14.97 0.24
C TYR A 60 -5.81 -13.97 -0.34
N VAL A 61 -7.01 -14.45 -0.65
CA VAL A 61 -8.14 -13.61 -1.06
C VAL A 61 -9.20 -13.76 0.02
N VAL A 62 -9.58 -12.65 0.65
CA VAL A 62 -10.58 -12.60 1.71
C VAL A 62 -11.78 -11.83 1.19
N GLU A 63 -12.94 -12.48 1.16
CA GLU A 63 -14.20 -11.89 0.73
C GLU A 63 -15.01 -11.45 1.96
N PHE A 64 -15.44 -10.19 1.96
CA PHE A 64 -16.40 -9.66 2.93
C PHE A 64 -17.77 -9.57 2.25
N PHE A 65 -18.60 -10.58 2.48
CA PHE A 65 -19.89 -10.71 1.84
C PHE A 65 -21.02 -10.15 2.72
N ASP A 66 -21.84 -9.27 2.14
CA ASP A 66 -23.11 -8.83 2.72
C ASP A 66 -24.26 -9.61 2.03
N PRO A 67 -24.99 -10.49 2.76
CA PRO A 67 -26.08 -11.27 2.20
C PRO A 67 -27.28 -10.45 1.70
N ALA A 68 -27.40 -9.20 2.15
CA ALA A 68 -28.49 -8.30 1.74
C ALA A 68 -28.11 -7.41 0.55
N CYS A 69 -26.88 -7.54 0.03
CA CYS A 69 -26.50 -6.85 -1.19
C CYS A 69 -27.40 -7.33 -2.34
N GLU A 70 -27.93 -6.40 -3.14
CA GLU A 70 -28.87 -6.64 -4.25
C GLU A 70 -30.35 -6.92 -3.88
N THR A 71 -30.72 -6.87 -2.59
CA THR A 71 -32.15 -6.75 -2.15
C THR A 71 -32.63 -5.31 -2.11
#